data_AF-A0A853T2C8-F1
#
_entry.id   AF-A0A853T2C8-F1
#
_cell.length_a   1.000
_cell.length_b   1.000
_cell.length_c   1.000
_cell.angle_alpha   90.00
_cell.angle_beta   90.00
_cell.angle_gamma   90.00
#
_symmetry.space_group_name_H-M   'P 1'
#
loop_
_entity.id
_entity.type
_entity.pdbx_description
1 polymer ?
#
loop_
_entity_poly.entity_id
_entity_poly.type
_entity_poly.pdbx_seq_one_letter_code
_entity_poly.pdbx_strand_id
1 'polypeptide(L)'
;MQMNPARRLAEAVGSWLHLEFCCYRAGLFSEAALKAAVGQMLSSFPISKNGVRVYSDFPHTAINIKNTSGRKKEVDFALTLKAKGHTNDNCDVLVEAKWANSTHCTDEKIFTDFLRLAIMKRHDPDATCIFLMAGTSNILSKKLVQMPFQCRMIKKNTGIGKNSAVRKVSLDHLNVDHKIYFTNSIKSLHASNLEIPTYFLVRAYDAHPIQSTSGTVDFQARTWEIMDVSEKNIDIANWP
;
A
#
# COMPACT_ATOMS: atom_id res chain seq x y z
N MET A 1 -13.44 20.55 7.55
CA MET A 1 -12.11 19.98 7.25
C MET A 1 -12.32 18.54 6.79
N GLN A 2 -12.08 18.23 5.52
CA GLN A 2 -12.22 16.86 5.00
C GLN A 2 -11.05 16.02 5.51
N MET A 3 -11.35 14.89 6.15
CA MET A 3 -10.33 13.96 6.62
C MET A 3 -9.62 13.32 5.42
N ASN A 4 -8.29 13.24 5.44
CA ASN A 4 -7.51 12.59 4.38
C ASN A 4 -7.92 11.09 4.25
N PRO A 5 -8.07 10.56 3.01
CA PRO A 5 -8.51 9.17 2.78
C PRO A 5 -7.66 8.10 3.47
N ALA A 6 -6.33 8.21 3.44
CA ALA A 6 -5.42 7.26 4.07
C ALA A 6 -5.54 7.28 5.60
N ARG A 7 -5.62 8.48 6.19
CA ARG A 7 -5.90 8.62 7.63
C ARG A 7 -7.25 7.99 8.00
N ARG A 8 -8.30 8.32 7.24
CA ARG A 8 -9.65 7.82 7.46
C ARG A 8 -9.70 6.29 7.41
N LEU A 9 -8.96 5.68 6.47
CA LEU A 9 -8.87 4.24 6.34
C LEU A 9 -8.14 3.58 7.52
N ALA A 10 -7.02 4.15 7.98
CA ALA A 10 -6.32 3.65 9.18
C ALA A 10 -7.21 3.70 10.42
N GLU A 11 -7.86 4.84 10.68
CA GLU A 11 -8.75 5.03 11.82
C GLU A 11 -9.93 4.07 11.80
N ALA A 12 -10.62 3.97 10.66
CA ALA A 12 -11.81 3.13 10.54
C ALA A 12 -11.48 1.63 10.63
N VAL A 13 -10.48 1.15 9.88
CA VAL A 13 -10.11 -0.28 9.88
C VAL A 13 -9.51 -0.67 11.24
N GLY A 14 -8.69 0.19 11.84
CA GLY A 14 -8.18 -0.02 13.19
C GLY A 14 -9.29 -0.14 14.23
N SER A 15 -10.27 0.78 14.18
CA SER A 15 -11.41 0.76 15.10
C SER A 15 -12.31 -0.46 14.87
N TRP A 16 -12.48 -0.89 13.62
CA TRP A 16 -13.20 -2.13 13.30
C TRP A 16 -12.50 -3.36 13.89
N LEU A 17 -11.18 -3.48 13.76
CA LEU A 17 -10.42 -4.56 14.39
C LEU A 17 -10.58 -4.55 15.92
N HIS A 18 -10.57 -3.37 16.52
CA HIS A 18 -10.76 -3.24 17.96
C HIS A 18 -12.18 -3.67 18.40
N LEU A 19 -13.22 -3.24 17.67
CA LEU A 19 -14.60 -3.68 17.90
C LEU A 19 -14.72 -5.21 17.84
N GLU A 20 -14.23 -5.80 16.76
CA GLU A 20 -14.29 -7.25 16.56
C GLU A 20 -13.52 -8.00 17.65
N PHE A 21 -12.39 -7.46 18.11
CA PHE A 21 -11.64 -8.00 19.24
C PHE A 21 -12.46 -7.94 20.55
N CYS A 22 -13.07 -6.80 20.87
CA CYS A 22 -13.93 -6.65 22.05
C CYS A 22 -15.16 -7.57 22.01
N CYS A 23 -15.62 -7.94 20.82
CA CYS A 23 -16.68 -8.92 20.63
C CYS A 23 -16.19 -10.38 20.65
N TYR A 24 -14.93 -10.63 21.06
CA TYR A 24 -14.30 -11.95 21.10
C TYR A 24 -14.24 -12.67 19.74
N ARG A 25 -14.19 -11.90 18.62
CA ARG A 25 -14.14 -12.44 17.25
C ARG A 25 -12.75 -12.39 16.61
N ALA A 26 -11.71 -12.22 17.42
CA ALA A 26 -10.32 -12.13 16.94
C ALA A 26 -9.85 -13.37 16.15
N GLY A 27 -10.41 -14.55 16.45
CA GLY A 27 -10.12 -15.79 15.73
C GLY A 27 -10.58 -15.79 14.26
N LEU A 28 -11.43 -14.83 13.86
CA LEU A 28 -11.91 -14.66 12.48
C LEU A 28 -11.00 -13.74 11.65
N PHE A 29 -10.01 -13.10 12.28
CA PHE A 29 -9.13 -12.18 11.56
C PHE A 29 -8.26 -12.90 10.54
N SER A 30 -8.30 -12.38 9.33
CA SER A 30 -7.59 -12.90 8.17
C SER A 30 -7.43 -11.78 7.14
N GLU A 31 -6.64 -12.04 6.09
CA GLU A 31 -6.52 -11.12 4.96
C GLU A 31 -7.88 -10.90 4.26
N ALA A 32 -8.71 -11.94 4.15
CA ALA A 32 -10.06 -11.82 3.58
C ALA A 32 -10.98 -10.95 4.45
N ALA A 33 -10.96 -11.13 5.78
CA ALA A 33 -11.73 -10.31 6.71
C ALA A 33 -11.27 -8.84 6.67
N LEU A 34 -9.96 -8.60 6.59
CA LEU A 34 -9.40 -7.26 6.42
C LEU A 34 -9.90 -6.61 5.11
N LYS A 35 -9.83 -7.33 3.99
CA LYS A 35 -10.29 -6.86 2.68
C LYS A 35 -11.78 -6.51 2.72
N ALA A 36 -12.62 -7.31 3.37
CA ALA A 36 -14.04 -6.99 3.54
C ALA A 36 -14.24 -5.65 4.30
N ALA A 37 -13.53 -5.43 5.40
CA ALA A 37 -13.60 -4.19 6.17
C ALA A 37 -13.13 -2.97 5.35
N VAL A 38 -12.02 -3.11 4.59
CA VAL A 38 -11.51 -2.07 3.69
C VAL A 38 -12.55 -1.71 2.61
N GLY A 39 -13.15 -2.71 1.95
CA GLY A 39 -14.15 -2.49 0.91
C GLY A 39 -15.42 -1.80 1.43
N GLN A 40 -15.91 -2.20 2.60
CA GLN A 40 -17.03 -1.52 3.26
C GLN A 40 -16.68 -0.06 3.58
N MET A 41 -15.49 0.17 4.11
CA MET A 41 -15.06 1.51 4.46
C MET A 41 -14.89 2.42 3.24
N LEU A 42 -14.23 1.94 2.18
CA LEU A 42 -14.07 2.69 0.93
C LEU A 42 -15.42 3.03 0.29
N SER A 43 -16.43 2.17 0.47
CA SER A 43 -17.78 2.42 -0.06
C SER A 43 -18.48 3.60 0.65
N SER A 44 -17.96 4.05 1.79
CA SER A 44 -18.43 5.23 2.53
C SER A 44 -17.64 6.50 2.22
N PHE A 45 -16.66 6.45 1.31
CA PHE A 45 -15.89 7.62 0.94
C PHE A 45 -16.75 8.61 0.13
N PRO A 46 -16.47 9.92 0.20
CA PRO A 46 -17.19 10.90 -0.59
C PRO A 46 -17.01 10.58 -2.07
N ILE A 47 -18.13 10.50 -2.77
CA ILE A 47 -18.19 10.21 -4.20
C ILE A 47 -17.90 11.51 -4.95
N SER A 48 -16.82 11.54 -5.73
CA SER A 48 -16.43 12.71 -6.52
C SER A 48 -17.39 12.97 -7.69
N LYS A 49 -17.95 11.89 -8.26
CA LYS A 49 -18.79 11.88 -9.46
C LYS A 49 -19.88 10.82 -9.34
N ASN A 50 -21.09 11.13 -9.80
CA ASN A 50 -22.20 10.18 -9.81
C ASN A 50 -21.79 8.86 -10.49
N GLY A 51 -22.01 7.74 -9.81
CA GLY A 51 -21.72 6.41 -10.32
C GLY A 51 -20.35 5.83 -9.95
N VAL A 52 -19.47 6.60 -9.29
CA VAL A 52 -18.23 6.06 -8.72
C VAL A 52 -18.56 5.01 -7.66
N ARG A 53 -17.86 3.87 -7.72
CA ARG A 53 -18.05 2.73 -6.82
C ARG A 53 -16.71 2.12 -6.47
N VAL A 54 -16.70 1.35 -5.38
CA VAL A 54 -15.56 0.51 -5.02
C VAL A 54 -15.60 -0.78 -5.83
N TYR A 55 -14.47 -1.14 -6.40
CA TYR A 55 -14.23 -2.42 -7.06
C TYR A 55 -13.08 -3.12 -6.34
N SER A 56 -13.30 -4.38 -5.95
CA SER A 56 -12.23 -5.25 -5.49
C SER A 56 -11.49 -5.86 -6.69
N ASP A 57 -10.25 -6.31 -6.45
CA ASP A 57 -9.41 -7.01 -7.43
C ASP A 57 -9.39 -6.27 -8.78
N PHE A 58 -9.09 -4.97 -8.74
CA PHE A 58 -9.26 -4.08 -9.88
C PHE A 58 -8.06 -4.16 -10.84
N PRO A 59 -8.26 -4.52 -12.12
CA PRO A 59 -7.16 -4.68 -13.07
C PRO A 59 -6.80 -3.33 -13.73
N HIS A 60 -6.07 -2.50 -12.98
CA HIS A 60 -5.60 -1.19 -13.42
C HIS A 60 -4.67 -1.32 -14.65
N THR A 61 -4.80 -0.43 -15.63
CA THR A 61 -4.03 -0.46 -16.90
C THR A 61 -2.53 -0.28 -16.69
N ALA A 62 -2.12 0.64 -15.82
CA ALA A 62 -0.72 0.92 -15.49
C ALA A 62 0.12 -0.32 -15.06
N ILE A 63 -0.51 -1.35 -14.49
CA ILE A 63 0.16 -2.61 -14.10
C ILE A 63 -0.14 -3.78 -15.05
N ASN A 64 -0.85 -3.50 -16.16
CA ASN A 64 -1.26 -4.45 -17.20
C ASN A 64 -1.01 -3.87 -18.62
N ILE A 65 0.18 -3.29 -18.85
CA ILE A 65 0.54 -2.58 -20.09
C ILE A 65 0.41 -3.46 -21.34
N LYS A 66 0.82 -4.73 -21.24
CA LYS A 66 0.61 -5.72 -22.30
C LYS A 66 -0.64 -6.52 -21.99
N ASN A 67 -1.49 -6.71 -23.00
CA ASN A 67 -2.63 -7.60 -22.93
C ASN A 67 -2.13 -9.05 -23.07
N THR A 68 -1.43 -9.54 -22.05
CA THR A 68 -0.93 -10.92 -21.99
C THR A 68 -2.07 -11.87 -21.68
N SER A 69 -2.07 -13.04 -22.31
CA SER A 69 -2.99 -14.13 -21.94
C SER A 69 -2.75 -14.55 -20.49
N GLY A 70 -3.83 -14.72 -19.71
CA GLY A 70 -3.77 -15.11 -18.30
C GLY A 70 -4.53 -14.16 -17.36
N ARG A 71 -4.43 -14.41 -16.05
CA ARG A 71 -5.03 -13.56 -15.03
C ARG A 71 -4.31 -12.21 -15.01
N LYS A 72 -5.09 -11.12 -15.08
CA LYS A 72 -4.57 -9.76 -14.97
C LYS A 72 -4.03 -9.50 -13.56
N LYS A 73 -3.05 -8.62 -13.45
CA LYS A 73 -2.61 -8.10 -12.15
C LYS A 73 -3.66 -7.14 -11.62
N GLU A 74 -3.95 -7.23 -10.33
CA GLU A 74 -5.09 -6.56 -9.72
C GLU A 74 -4.62 -5.82 -8.47
N VAL A 75 -4.98 -4.54 -8.33
CA VAL A 75 -4.90 -3.83 -7.04
C VAL A 75 -6.06 -4.27 -6.18
N ASP A 76 -5.87 -4.41 -4.87
CA ASP A 76 -6.91 -4.94 -4.00
C ASP A 76 -8.23 -4.16 -4.09
N PHE A 77 -8.16 -2.82 -4.14
CA PHE A 77 -9.33 -1.97 -4.33
C PHE A 77 -9.04 -0.75 -5.20
N ALA A 78 -10.07 -0.36 -5.97
CA ALA A 78 -10.15 0.93 -6.64
C ALA A 78 -11.50 1.58 -6.37
N LEU A 79 -11.51 2.87 -6.02
CA LEU A 79 -12.68 3.74 -6.07
C LEU A 79 -12.65 4.47 -7.40
N THR A 80 -13.53 4.11 -8.32
CA THR A 80 -13.51 4.66 -9.69
C THR A 80 -14.89 4.60 -10.35
N LEU A 81 -15.07 5.36 -11.43
CA LEU A 81 -16.23 5.28 -12.29
C LEU A 81 -16.02 4.17 -13.33
N LYS A 82 -16.60 2.99 -13.10
CA LYS A 82 -16.58 1.90 -14.09
C LYS A 82 -17.95 1.73 -14.73
N ALA A 83 -18.23 2.50 -15.78
CA ALA A 83 -19.37 2.27 -16.68
C ALA A 83 -18.89 1.61 -17.99
N LYS A 84 -19.80 0.96 -18.73
CA LYS A 84 -19.48 0.36 -20.04
C LYS A 84 -18.83 1.40 -20.94
N GLY A 85 -17.59 1.16 -21.36
CA GLY A 85 -16.84 2.05 -22.26
C GLY A 85 -15.76 2.92 -21.58
N HIS A 86 -15.65 2.92 -20.25
CA HIS A 86 -14.53 3.58 -19.57
C HIS A 86 -13.31 2.65 -19.48
N THR A 87 -12.13 3.24 -19.68
CA THR A 87 -10.85 2.56 -19.41
C THR A 87 -10.69 2.36 -17.90
N ASN A 88 -9.88 1.37 -17.49
CA ASN A 88 -9.58 1.13 -16.08
C ASN A 88 -8.54 2.15 -15.56
N ASP A 89 -8.81 3.43 -15.79
CA ASP A 89 -7.96 4.59 -15.53
C ASP A 89 -8.74 5.65 -14.75
N ASN A 90 -8.07 6.73 -14.34
CA ASN A 90 -8.64 7.87 -13.64
C ASN A 90 -9.32 7.47 -12.33
N CYS A 91 -8.63 6.62 -11.56
CA CYS A 91 -9.14 6.19 -10.26
C CYS A 91 -9.05 7.34 -9.23
N ASP A 92 -10.06 7.48 -8.39
CA ASP A 92 -10.03 8.46 -7.30
C ASP A 92 -9.14 7.97 -6.16
N VAL A 93 -9.24 6.68 -5.83
CA VAL A 93 -8.48 6.02 -4.77
C VAL A 93 -8.06 4.62 -5.21
N LEU A 94 -6.82 4.25 -4.92
CA LEU A 94 -6.27 2.91 -5.13
C LEU A 94 -5.71 2.40 -3.81
N VAL A 95 -6.02 1.17 -3.42
CA VAL A 95 -5.59 0.61 -2.13
C VAL A 95 -5.01 -0.80 -2.32
N GLU A 96 -3.80 -1.02 -1.82
CA GLU A 96 -3.26 -2.36 -1.52
C GLU A 96 -3.35 -2.61 -0.01
N ALA A 97 -3.88 -3.75 0.43
CA ALA A 97 -4.13 -4.06 1.83
C ALA A 97 -3.41 -5.35 2.26
N LYS A 98 -2.67 -5.28 3.37
CA LYS A 98 -1.83 -6.38 3.86
C LYS A 98 -2.17 -6.77 5.30
N TRP A 99 -2.38 -8.06 5.53
CA TRP A 99 -2.48 -8.61 6.89
C TRP A 99 -1.08 -8.96 7.44
N ALA A 100 -0.65 -8.25 8.48
CA ALA A 100 0.71 -8.33 9.01
C ALA A 100 1.05 -9.71 9.59
N ASN A 101 0.06 -10.41 10.14
CA ASN A 101 0.24 -11.75 10.71
C ASN A 101 0.26 -12.87 9.64
N SER A 102 0.04 -12.54 8.37
CA SER A 102 0.14 -13.52 7.27
C SER A 102 1.60 -13.93 7.03
N THR A 103 1.85 -15.23 6.81
CA THR A 103 3.17 -15.73 6.37
C THR A 103 3.54 -15.20 4.98
N HIS A 104 2.57 -14.74 4.21
CA HIS A 104 2.78 -14.09 2.91
C HIS A 104 3.06 -12.59 3.03
N CYS A 105 3.05 -12.01 4.24
CA CYS A 105 3.45 -10.63 4.48
C CYS A 105 4.99 -10.52 4.58
N THR A 106 5.67 -10.82 3.47
CA THR A 106 7.13 -10.71 3.36
C THR A 106 7.56 -9.31 2.96
N ASP A 107 8.79 -8.93 3.31
CA ASP A 107 9.33 -7.59 3.07
C ASP A 107 9.39 -7.28 1.57
N GLU A 108 9.77 -8.27 0.75
CA GLU A 108 9.74 -8.20 -0.72
C GLU A 108 8.32 -7.95 -1.25
N LYS A 109 7.32 -8.68 -0.74
CA LYS A 109 5.94 -8.51 -1.20
C LYS A 109 5.36 -7.17 -0.78
N ILE A 110 5.66 -6.70 0.43
CA ILE A 110 5.27 -5.34 0.88
C ILE A 110 5.87 -4.31 -0.07
N PHE A 111 7.17 -4.39 -0.34
CA PHE A 111 7.84 -3.43 -1.21
C PHE A 111 7.32 -3.47 -2.66
N THR A 112 7.02 -4.66 -3.17
CA THR A 112 6.37 -4.84 -4.47
C THR A 112 5.05 -4.07 -4.56
N ASP A 113 4.22 -4.11 -3.52
CA ASP A 113 2.95 -3.39 -3.47
C ASP A 113 3.17 -1.87 -3.48
N PHE A 114 4.19 -1.36 -2.77
CA PHE A 114 4.59 0.05 -2.84
C PHE A 114 5.03 0.46 -4.25
N LEU A 115 5.85 -0.34 -4.93
CA LEU A 115 6.26 -0.04 -6.31
C LEU A 115 5.08 -0.05 -7.27
N ARG A 116 4.15 -1.00 -7.12
CA ARG A 116 2.92 -1.04 -7.93
C ARG A 116 2.06 0.19 -7.72
N LEU A 117 1.86 0.61 -6.46
CA LEU A 117 1.16 1.86 -6.15
C LEU A 117 1.87 3.08 -6.74
N ALA A 118 3.21 3.13 -6.70
CA ALA A 118 3.97 4.21 -7.32
C ALA A 118 3.81 4.24 -8.86
N ILE A 119 3.81 3.08 -9.52
CA ILE A 119 3.55 2.98 -10.96
C ILE A 119 2.14 3.49 -11.29
N MET A 120 1.12 3.08 -10.51
CA MET A 120 -0.24 3.58 -10.71
C MET A 120 -0.38 5.07 -10.41
N LYS A 121 0.29 5.59 -9.36
CA LYS A 121 0.31 7.02 -9.04
C LYS A 121 0.92 7.86 -10.15
N ARG A 122 1.96 7.37 -10.83
CA ARG A 122 2.53 8.07 -11.99
C ARG A 122 1.55 8.10 -13.16
N HIS A 123 0.82 7.00 -13.39
CA HIS A 123 -0.17 6.91 -14.46
C HIS A 123 -1.42 7.76 -14.19
N ASP A 124 -1.89 7.78 -12.93
CA ASP A 124 -3.01 8.57 -12.46
C ASP A 124 -2.54 9.54 -11.36
N PRO A 125 -1.93 10.70 -11.74
CA PRO A 125 -1.35 11.65 -10.77
C PRO A 125 -2.33 12.19 -9.73
N ASP A 126 -3.61 12.23 -10.06
CA ASP A 126 -4.66 12.72 -9.15
C ASP A 126 -5.18 11.64 -8.19
N ALA A 127 -4.87 10.35 -8.44
CA ALA A 127 -5.34 9.25 -7.61
C ALA A 127 -4.70 9.28 -6.21
N THR A 128 -5.49 9.02 -5.17
CA THR A 128 -4.94 8.76 -3.83
C THR A 128 -4.52 7.28 -3.75
N CYS A 129 -3.21 7.01 -3.81
CA CYS A 129 -2.66 5.66 -3.78
C CYS A 129 -2.20 5.28 -2.36
N ILE A 130 -2.85 4.28 -1.77
CA ILE A 130 -2.72 3.93 -0.35
C ILE A 130 -2.23 2.50 -0.18
N PHE A 131 -1.19 2.31 0.63
CA PHE A 131 -0.85 1.02 1.19
C PHE A 131 -1.40 0.94 2.61
N LEU A 132 -2.22 -0.07 2.92
CA LEU A 132 -2.72 -0.36 4.26
C LEU A 132 -2.07 -1.63 4.80
N MET A 133 -1.59 -1.58 6.03
CA MET A 133 -1.17 -2.77 6.77
C MET A 133 -1.88 -2.82 8.10
N ALA A 134 -2.48 -3.96 8.42
CA ALA A 134 -3.15 -4.18 9.69
C ALA A 134 -2.79 -5.54 10.28
N GLY A 135 -2.86 -5.69 11.60
CA GLY A 135 -2.47 -6.90 12.29
C GLY A 135 -2.40 -6.70 13.79
N THR A 136 -1.80 -7.66 14.49
CA THR A 136 -1.50 -7.47 15.91
C THR A 136 -0.47 -6.36 16.07
N SER A 137 -0.63 -5.52 17.09
CA SER A 137 0.25 -4.38 17.39
C SER A 137 1.72 -4.80 17.50
N ASN A 138 1.97 -5.96 18.12
CA ASN A 138 3.30 -6.56 18.26
C ASN A 138 3.93 -6.92 16.90
N ILE A 139 3.18 -7.55 16.00
CA ILE A 139 3.71 -7.95 14.67
C ILE A 139 3.90 -6.71 13.79
N LEU A 140 2.94 -5.78 13.81
CA LEU A 140 3.05 -4.53 13.09
C LEU A 140 4.30 -3.75 13.53
N SER A 141 4.50 -3.59 14.85
CA SER A 141 5.68 -2.90 15.39
C SER A 141 6.99 -3.56 14.99
N LYS A 142 7.05 -4.90 14.96
CA LYS A 142 8.22 -5.66 14.48
C LYS A 142 8.49 -5.42 13.00
N LYS A 143 7.46 -5.41 12.16
CA LYS A 143 7.61 -5.12 10.72
C LYS A 143 8.11 -3.70 10.46
N LEU A 144 7.63 -2.72 11.22
CA LEU A 144 7.98 -1.31 11.03
C LEU A 144 9.43 -0.94 11.36
N VAL A 145 10.19 -1.83 12.00
CA VAL A 145 11.63 -1.66 12.28
C VAL A 145 12.52 -2.52 11.37
N GLN A 146 11.93 -3.12 10.34
CA GLN A 146 12.60 -3.95 9.35
C GLN A 146 12.43 -3.34 7.96
N MET A 147 13.09 -3.92 6.96
CA MET A 147 12.81 -3.62 5.56
C MET A 147 11.35 -3.97 5.23
N PRO A 148 10.68 -3.24 4.32
CA PRO A 148 11.17 -2.06 3.58
C PRO A 148 11.02 -0.72 4.35
N PHE A 149 10.57 -0.72 5.60
CA PHE A 149 10.28 0.50 6.35
C PHE A 149 11.53 1.18 6.91
N GLN A 150 12.51 0.39 7.35
CA GLN A 150 13.75 0.88 7.94
C GLN A 150 14.94 0.07 7.42
N CYS A 151 15.91 0.76 6.80
CA CYS A 151 17.20 0.17 6.46
C CYS A 151 18.08 0.05 7.71
N ARG A 152 18.98 -0.94 7.71
CA ARG A 152 19.94 -1.17 8.80
C ARG A 152 21.09 -0.17 8.75
N MET A 153 21.46 0.28 7.56
CA MET A 153 22.54 1.27 7.39
C MET A 153 22.07 2.71 7.64
N ILE A 154 22.93 3.52 8.26
CA ILE A 154 22.68 4.92 8.69
C ILE A 154 22.55 5.91 7.51
N LYS A 155 22.62 5.45 6.25
CA LYS A 155 22.37 6.33 5.10
C LYS A 155 20.94 6.89 5.21
N LYS A 156 20.83 8.22 5.30
CA LYS A 156 19.54 8.92 5.43
C LYS A 156 18.66 8.60 4.21
N ASN A 157 17.37 8.34 4.44
CA ASN A 157 16.30 8.26 3.42
C ASN A 157 16.25 7.02 2.50
N THR A 158 16.57 5.84 2.99
CA THR A 158 16.53 4.60 2.18
C THR A 158 15.31 3.71 2.46
N GLY A 159 14.70 3.80 3.65
CA GLY A 159 13.44 3.09 3.96
C GLY A 159 12.19 3.95 3.73
N ILE A 160 11.04 3.29 3.58
CA ILE A 160 9.71 3.92 3.45
C ILE A 160 9.38 4.80 4.67
N GLY A 161 9.83 4.37 5.85
CA GLY A 161 9.58 5.03 7.12
C GLY A 161 8.18 4.82 7.68
N LYS A 162 7.99 5.32 8.90
CA LYS A 162 6.78 5.16 9.71
C LYS A 162 6.34 6.45 10.40
N ASN A 163 6.80 7.60 9.91
CA ASN A 163 6.50 8.89 10.54
C ASN A 163 5.64 9.72 9.57
N SER A 164 4.88 10.68 10.10
CA SER A 164 4.00 11.56 9.33
C SER A 164 4.72 12.54 8.40
N ALA A 165 6.04 12.69 8.55
CA ALA A 165 6.85 13.46 7.62
C ALA A 165 6.88 12.79 6.23
N VAL A 166 6.77 13.59 5.17
CA VAL A 166 6.95 13.11 3.80
C VAL A 166 8.39 12.65 3.63
N ARG A 167 8.57 11.45 3.08
CA ARG A 167 9.87 10.83 2.81
C ARG A 167 10.02 10.56 1.33
N LYS A 168 11.21 10.88 0.82
CA LYS A 168 11.64 10.45 -0.51
C LYS A 168 12.32 9.09 -0.41
N VAL A 169 11.75 8.08 -1.05
CA VAL A 169 12.30 6.72 -1.11
C VAL A 169 13.02 6.58 -2.45
N SER A 170 14.34 6.67 -2.43
CA SER A 170 15.17 6.53 -3.63
C SER A 170 15.69 5.10 -3.78
N LEU A 171 15.57 4.53 -4.97
CA LEU A 171 16.07 3.18 -5.25
C LEU A 171 17.58 3.23 -5.52
N ASP A 172 18.37 2.96 -4.48
CA ASP A 172 19.82 2.93 -4.53
C ASP A 172 20.37 1.49 -4.68
N HIS A 173 20.86 1.13 -5.88
CA HIS A 173 21.48 -0.17 -6.14
C HIS A 173 22.85 -0.34 -5.47
N LEU A 174 23.47 0.73 -4.97
CA LEU A 174 24.70 0.63 -4.18
C LEU A 174 24.42 0.34 -2.70
N ASN A 175 23.16 0.43 -2.27
CA ASN A 175 22.74 0.05 -0.92
C ASN A 175 22.56 -1.48 -0.82
N VAL A 176 23.28 -2.10 0.12
CA VAL A 176 23.24 -3.54 0.36
C VAL A 176 21.85 -4.03 0.77
N ASP A 177 21.14 -3.30 1.64
CA ASP A 177 19.77 -3.66 2.02
C ASP A 177 18.83 -3.61 0.80
N HIS A 178 18.96 -2.59 -0.06
CA HIS A 178 18.14 -2.52 -1.28
C HIS A 178 18.45 -3.67 -2.22
N LYS A 179 19.73 -3.98 -2.45
CA LYS A 179 20.13 -5.13 -3.26
C LYS A 179 19.52 -6.44 -2.75
N ILE A 180 19.48 -6.65 -1.43
CA ILE A 180 18.94 -7.87 -0.83
C ILE A 180 17.42 -7.92 -0.93
N TYR A 181 16.74 -6.81 -0.60
CA TYR A 181 15.28 -6.83 -0.39
C TYR A 181 14.46 -6.34 -1.58
N PHE A 182 15.03 -5.56 -2.50
CA PHE A 182 14.28 -4.89 -3.59
C PHE A 182 14.53 -5.51 -4.97
N THR A 183 15.68 -6.15 -5.19
CA THR A 183 16.08 -6.68 -6.51
C THR A 183 15.06 -7.62 -7.11
N ASN A 184 14.53 -8.57 -6.34
CA ASN A 184 13.52 -9.52 -6.84
C ASN A 184 12.24 -8.82 -7.28
N SER A 185 11.73 -7.88 -6.47
CA SER A 185 10.56 -7.06 -6.83
C SER A 185 10.82 -6.27 -8.12
N ILE A 186 11.98 -5.63 -8.20
CA ILE A 186 12.38 -4.81 -9.36
C ILE A 186 12.45 -5.68 -10.62
N LYS A 187 13.15 -6.81 -10.58
CA LYS A 187 13.25 -7.72 -11.73
C LYS A 187 11.89 -8.29 -12.14
N SER A 188 11.06 -8.68 -11.17
CA SER A 188 9.72 -9.23 -11.44
C SER A 188 8.80 -8.21 -12.12
N LEU A 189 8.80 -6.96 -11.65
CA LEU A 189 8.03 -5.88 -12.25
C LEU A 189 8.59 -5.50 -13.63
N HIS A 190 9.90 -5.41 -13.78
CA HIS A 190 10.55 -5.14 -15.07
C HIS A 190 10.28 -6.24 -16.10
N ALA A 191 10.36 -7.52 -15.71
CA ALA A 191 10.02 -8.66 -16.58
C ALA A 191 8.55 -8.60 -17.05
N SER A 192 7.70 -7.90 -16.30
CA SER A 192 6.31 -7.62 -16.69
C SER A 192 6.17 -6.36 -17.56
N ASN A 193 7.28 -5.82 -18.08
CA ASN A 193 7.39 -4.58 -18.86
C ASN A 193 6.88 -3.35 -18.12
N LEU A 194 6.98 -3.33 -16.78
CA LEU A 194 6.62 -2.16 -15.99
C LEU A 194 7.83 -1.25 -15.82
N GLU A 195 7.63 0.04 -16.05
CA GLU A 195 8.63 1.06 -15.84
C GLU A 195 8.69 1.47 -14.37
N ILE A 196 9.83 1.22 -13.74
CA ILE A 196 9.99 1.41 -12.30
C ILE A 196 10.60 2.79 -12.02
N PRO A 197 9.96 3.64 -11.19
CA PRO A 197 10.48 4.96 -10.87
C PRO A 197 11.79 4.94 -10.09
N THR A 198 12.65 5.93 -10.34
CA THR A 198 13.89 6.11 -9.54
C THR A 198 13.62 6.47 -8.09
N TYR A 199 12.49 7.14 -7.82
CA TYR A 199 12.02 7.41 -6.46
C TYR A 199 10.51 7.65 -6.42
N PHE A 200 9.94 7.56 -5.23
CA PHE A 200 8.60 8.07 -4.91
C PHE A 200 8.61 8.80 -3.57
N LEU A 201 7.66 9.72 -3.38
CA LEU A 201 7.38 10.40 -2.13
C LEU A 201 6.27 9.67 -1.39
N VAL A 202 6.46 9.40 -0.10
CA VAL A 202 5.49 8.69 0.73
C VAL A 202 5.25 9.42 2.04
N ARG A 203 4.01 9.41 2.51
CA ARG A 203 3.63 9.88 3.84
C ARG A 203 2.99 8.73 4.60
N ALA A 204 3.47 8.43 5.81
CA ALA A 204 2.80 7.50 6.71
C ALA A 204 1.73 8.23 7.54
N TYR A 205 0.61 7.57 7.81
CA TYR A 205 -0.33 8.00 8.83
C TYR A 205 -0.16 7.10 10.06
N ASP A 206 -0.57 7.58 11.24
CA ASP A 206 -0.32 6.86 12.48
C ASP A 206 -1.11 5.55 12.57
N ALA A 207 -0.62 4.66 13.42
CA ALA A 207 -1.32 3.41 13.69
C ALA A 207 -2.55 3.70 14.55
N HIS A 208 -3.69 3.14 14.17
CA HIS A 208 -4.95 3.28 14.88
C HIS A 208 -5.55 1.91 15.25
N PRO A 209 -6.19 1.77 16.42
CA PRO A 209 -6.24 2.77 17.50
C PRO A 209 -4.85 3.06 18.08
N ILE A 210 -4.65 4.25 18.63
CA ILE A 210 -3.39 4.60 19.29
C ILE A 210 -3.25 3.73 20.54
N GLN A 211 -2.05 3.24 20.81
CA GLN A 211 -1.79 2.47 22.04
C GLN A 211 -2.14 3.30 23.27
N SER A 212 -2.90 2.71 24.20
CA SER A 212 -2.99 3.23 25.56
C SER A 212 -1.60 3.24 26.21
N THR A 213 -1.42 4.04 27.27
CA THR A 213 -0.19 4.03 28.07
C THR A 213 0.15 2.64 28.64
N SER A 214 -0.86 1.81 28.88
CA SER A 214 -0.74 0.42 29.34
C SER A 214 -0.56 -0.62 28.22
N GLY A 215 -0.53 -0.22 26.95
CA GLY A 215 -0.31 -1.13 25.82
C GLY A 215 -1.47 -2.11 25.53
N THR A 216 -2.71 -1.75 25.87
CA THR A 216 -3.88 -2.65 25.82
C THR A 216 -4.52 -2.81 24.44
N VAL A 217 -3.96 -2.21 23.38
CA VAL A 217 -4.53 -2.32 22.03
C VAL A 217 -3.84 -3.49 21.31
N ASP A 218 -4.57 -4.59 21.14
CA ASP A 218 -4.02 -5.80 20.53
C ASP A 218 -3.88 -5.72 19.01
N PHE A 219 -4.75 -4.97 18.35
CA PHE A 219 -4.83 -4.88 16.88
C PHE A 219 -4.81 -3.43 16.41
N GLN A 220 -4.06 -3.18 15.35
CA GLN A 220 -3.92 -1.85 14.78
C GLN A 220 -3.89 -1.91 13.25
N ALA A 221 -4.26 -0.81 12.61
CA ALA A 221 -4.08 -0.56 11.19
C ALA A 221 -3.24 0.70 10.99
N ARG A 222 -2.40 0.70 9.95
CA ARG A 222 -1.56 1.82 9.56
C ARG A 222 -1.61 1.97 8.05
N THR A 223 -1.56 3.21 7.56
CA THR A 223 -1.55 3.49 6.13
C THR A 223 -0.37 4.35 5.71
N TRP A 224 -0.04 4.24 4.42
CA TRP A 224 0.92 5.08 3.73
C TRP A 224 0.29 5.55 2.43
N GLU A 225 0.53 6.81 2.08
CA GLU A 225 0.08 7.42 0.84
C GLU A 225 1.27 7.72 -0.06
N ILE A 226 1.22 7.30 -1.32
CA ILE A 226 2.17 7.74 -2.35
C ILE A 226 1.75 9.13 -2.80
N MET A 227 2.56 10.12 -2.45
CA MET A 227 2.26 11.53 -2.69
C MET A 227 2.62 11.93 -4.12
N ASP A 228 3.78 11.48 -4.59
CA ASP A 228 4.36 11.88 -5.88
C ASP A 228 5.41 10.86 -6.33
N VAL A 229 5.75 10.82 -7.62
CA VAL A 229 6.60 9.80 -8.23
C VAL A 229 7.53 10.44 -9.26
N SER A 230 8.78 9.98 -9.31
CA SER A 230 9.73 10.42 -10.33
C SER A 230 9.24 10.11 -11.75
N GLU A 231 9.44 11.02 -12.70
CA GLU A 231 9.28 10.73 -14.14
C GLU A 231 10.40 9.82 -14.70
N LYS A 232 11.55 9.77 -14.01
CA LYS A 232 12.69 8.97 -14.47
C LYS A 232 12.55 7.51 -14.03
N ASN A 233 12.99 6.60 -14.88
CA ASN A 233 13.06 5.18 -14.59
C ASN A 233 14.44 4.78 -14.07
N ILE A 234 14.49 3.78 -13.20
CA ILE A 234 15.76 3.14 -12.86
C ILE A 234 16.36 2.49 -14.10
N ASP A 235 17.69 2.46 -14.16
CA ASP A 235 18.40 1.61 -15.10
C ASP A 235 18.49 0.19 -14.51
N ILE A 236 17.75 -0.74 -15.12
CA ILE A 236 17.66 -2.13 -14.68
C ILE A 236 19.01 -2.85 -14.74
N ALA A 237 19.94 -2.43 -15.61
CA ALA A 237 21.25 -3.06 -15.73
C ALA A 237 22.07 -2.94 -14.44
N ASN A 238 21.74 -1.96 -13.59
CA ASN A 238 22.40 -1.75 -12.30
C ASN A 238 21.82 -2.60 -11.15
N TRP A 239 20.79 -3.42 -11.41
CA TRP A 239 20.10 -4.27 -10.43
C TRP A 239 20.33 -5.76 -10.75
N PRO A 240 21.51 -6.31 -10.36
CA PRO A 240 21.99 -7.62 -10.77
C PRO A 240 21.24 -8.79 -10.15
#